data_AF-A0A1S1NI81-F1
#
_entry.id   AF-A0A1S1NI81-F1
#
_cell.length_a   1.000
_cell.length_b   1.000
_cell.length_c   1.000
_cell.angle_alpha   90.00
_cell.angle_beta   90.00
_cell.angle_gamma   90.00
#
_symmetry.space_group_name_H-M   'P 1'
#
loop_
_entity.id
_entity.type
_entity.pdbx_description
1 polymer ?
#
loop_
_entity_poly.entity_id
_entity_poly.type
_entity_poly.pdbx_seq_one_letter_code
_entity_poly.pdbx_strand_id
1 'polypeptide(L)'
;MNVWSERTSWNTVVWLNVERTAELTGLKVDTIYHYVSRKDPKFPQPDSRGGRTYFAGEQVLRYILEHRRRRRSIVSRLFPRVPDPNPAQFMSAEPCNIPDIGRFAIHTWRPSDGAGPVAIAYPDRENTLHINNVPKAAAALLNQLPPRIDAVAVPNGETASLPDDRSQTAPIVVVAERQPVYRYDPVDHGAARYKWWDLANLLRVDLPWWSPLLNDLDAMLAWRPGASTEQITPYTPSIDPGHITALASPGDSAPLCAAVDKLAQRILIRLNGRDRHDTNCLTPGLVQAAVSTVDPTEPVPELTADEAALILHHRADRHAATHALRVADHWAFMPVLTHAIKISASSATAMARQWAGRLTDVAEQRRTELGFWHVSRYMGAGVEPVRWLTDLDNPHTWAIEANNGTIYAGVGTSTPGALGQLTEAEIDHQAAFFRDTAGQVWPVPDTGFDYYRTGYNGAGPQRLAETLTLLAADARTDVHKPPHFDPDTDLYRLISTHDTPLTVTAELLAAARASRA
;
A
#
# COMPACT_ATOMS: atom_id res chain seq x y z
N MET A 1 11.43 -36.95 -14.71
CA MET A 1 10.68 -36.28 -13.62
C MET A 1 10.30 -34.90 -14.14
N ASN A 2 9.05 -34.50 -13.98
CA ASN A 2 8.44 -33.40 -14.75
C ASN A 2 8.18 -32.23 -13.80
N VAL A 3 8.91 -31.12 -13.99
CA VAL A 3 8.93 -29.93 -13.12
C VAL A 3 7.53 -29.39 -12.80
N TRP A 4 6.60 -29.52 -13.74
CA TRP A 4 5.20 -29.10 -13.61
C TRP A 4 4.44 -29.94 -12.56
N SER A 5 4.65 -31.26 -12.55
CA SER A 5 3.96 -32.20 -11.65
C SER A 5 4.55 -32.26 -10.24
N GLU A 6 5.80 -31.83 -10.07
CA GLU A 6 6.47 -31.79 -8.77
C GLU A 6 6.02 -30.59 -7.94
N ARG A 7 5.74 -29.46 -8.62
CA ARG A 7 5.41 -28.20 -7.95
C ARG A 7 3.94 -28.08 -7.57
N THR A 8 3.06 -28.83 -8.24
CA THR A 8 1.61 -28.81 -7.98
C THR A 8 1.23 -29.11 -6.53
N SER A 9 0.22 -28.40 -6.06
CA SER A 9 -0.41 -28.60 -4.75
C SER A 9 -0.96 -30.01 -4.60
N TRP A 10 -1.40 -30.63 -5.70
CA TRP A 10 -1.95 -31.99 -5.72
C TRP A 10 -0.99 -33.05 -5.16
N ASN A 11 0.33 -32.82 -5.21
CA ASN A 11 1.35 -33.72 -4.69
C ASN A 11 1.99 -33.25 -3.39
N THR A 12 2.10 -31.93 -3.23
CA THR A 12 2.92 -31.33 -2.16
C THR A 12 2.09 -30.90 -0.96
N VAL A 13 0.85 -30.44 -1.16
CA VAL A 13 0.00 -29.85 -0.13
C VAL A 13 -1.27 -30.65 0.14
N VAL A 14 -1.90 -31.20 -0.91
CA VAL A 14 -3.21 -31.85 -0.78
C VAL A 14 -3.03 -33.29 -0.29
N TRP A 15 -3.30 -33.49 1.00
CA TRP A 15 -3.29 -34.80 1.65
C TRP A 15 -4.69 -35.12 2.19
N LEU A 16 -5.26 -36.23 1.72
CA LEU A 16 -6.63 -36.64 2.00
C LEU A 16 -6.63 -37.77 3.05
N ASN A 17 -7.42 -37.63 4.11
CA ASN A 17 -7.66 -38.74 5.03
C ASN A 17 -8.53 -39.82 4.38
N VAL A 18 -8.72 -40.94 5.08
CA VAL A 18 -9.50 -42.08 4.61
C VAL A 18 -10.96 -41.68 4.33
N GLU A 19 -11.57 -40.88 5.20
CA GLU A 19 -12.96 -40.44 5.08
C GLU A 19 -13.17 -39.59 3.82
N ARG A 20 -12.29 -38.62 3.57
CA ARG A 20 -12.37 -37.78 2.38
C ARG A 20 -12.08 -38.57 1.11
N THR A 21 -11.16 -39.54 1.19
CA THR A 21 -10.88 -40.45 0.07
C THR A 21 -12.10 -41.33 -0.24
N ALA A 22 -12.80 -41.83 0.78
CA ALA A 22 -14.05 -42.57 0.64
C ALA A 22 -15.14 -41.74 -0.04
N GLU A 23 -15.32 -40.49 0.41
CA GLU A 23 -16.28 -39.55 -0.16
C GLU A 23 -16.02 -39.28 -1.65
N LEU A 24 -14.78 -38.95 -2.00
CA LEU A 24 -14.41 -38.62 -3.38
C LEU A 24 -14.49 -39.84 -4.29
N THR A 25 -13.92 -40.97 -3.88
CA THR A 25 -13.95 -42.19 -4.70
C THR A 25 -15.35 -42.83 -4.74
N GLY A 26 -16.21 -42.54 -3.76
CA GLY A 26 -17.49 -43.21 -3.53
C GLY A 26 -17.31 -44.65 -3.03
N LEU A 27 -16.19 -44.97 -2.38
CA LEU A 27 -15.93 -46.24 -1.73
C LEU A 27 -16.38 -46.19 -0.26
N LYS A 28 -16.63 -47.35 0.36
CA LYS A 28 -16.76 -47.43 1.82
C LYS A 28 -15.36 -47.42 2.45
N VAL A 29 -15.27 -46.88 3.66
CA VAL A 29 -14.02 -46.86 4.45
C VAL A 29 -13.41 -48.26 4.58
N ASP A 30 -14.21 -49.27 4.89
CA ASP A 30 -13.75 -50.67 4.98
C ASP A 30 -13.14 -51.19 3.67
N THR A 31 -13.70 -50.77 2.53
CA THR A 31 -13.17 -51.15 1.21
C THR A 31 -11.80 -50.52 0.97
N ILE A 32 -11.59 -49.29 1.45
CA ILE A 32 -10.28 -48.62 1.37
C ILE A 32 -9.25 -49.36 2.23
N TYR A 33 -9.57 -49.68 3.48
CA TYR A 33 -8.66 -50.46 4.34
C TYR A 33 -8.34 -51.84 3.76
N HIS A 34 -9.31 -52.48 3.10
CA HIS A 34 -9.10 -53.73 2.38
C HIS A 34 -8.13 -53.59 1.20
N TYR A 35 -8.26 -52.53 0.39
CA TYR A 35 -7.32 -52.27 -0.71
C TYR A 35 -5.91 -51.92 -0.21
N VAL A 36 -5.82 -51.14 0.87
CA VAL A 36 -4.55 -50.80 1.51
C VAL A 36 -3.86 -52.04 2.08
N SER A 37 -4.59 -52.88 2.83
CA SER A 37 -4.00 -54.09 3.44
C SER A 37 -3.52 -55.10 2.40
N ARG A 38 -4.20 -55.19 1.26
CA ARG A 38 -3.82 -56.05 0.13
C ARG A 38 -2.78 -55.43 -0.80
N LYS A 39 -2.38 -54.18 -0.58
CA LYS A 39 -1.49 -53.42 -1.47
C LYS A 39 -1.96 -53.46 -2.92
N ASP A 40 -3.26 -53.20 -3.15
CA ASP A 40 -3.83 -53.21 -4.49
C ASP A 40 -3.04 -52.22 -5.38
N PRO A 41 -2.39 -52.69 -6.47
CA PRO A 41 -1.53 -51.85 -7.29
C PRO A 41 -2.28 -50.76 -8.05
N LYS A 42 -3.62 -50.88 -8.17
CA LYS A 42 -4.47 -49.89 -8.84
C LYS A 42 -5.00 -48.84 -7.88
N PHE A 43 -4.88 -49.04 -6.57
CA PHE A 43 -5.40 -48.10 -5.57
C PHE A 43 -4.31 -47.12 -5.11
N PRO A 44 -4.64 -45.86 -4.77
CA PRO A 44 -3.70 -44.90 -4.19
C PRO A 44 -2.94 -45.50 -3.01
N GLN A 45 -1.63 -45.26 -2.97
CA GLN A 45 -0.77 -45.79 -1.91
C GLN A 45 -0.75 -44.81 -0.74
N PRO A 46 -1.09 -45.26 0.48
CA PRO A 46 -1.16 -44.37 1.61
C PRO A 46 0.23 -44.00 2.14
N ASP A 47 0.30 -42.81 2.73
CA ASP A 47 1.37 -42.37 3.61
C ASP A 47 0.86 -42.40 5.06
N SER A 48 1.74 -42.73 6.01
CA SER A 48 1.42 -42.80 7.43
C SER A 48 2.05 -41.64 8.17
N ARG A 49 1.24 -40.65 8.57
CA ARG A 49 1.69 -39.46 9.30
C ARG A 49 1.04 -39.40 10.67
N GLY A 50 1.83 -39.53 11.73
CA GLY A 50 1.33 -39.50 13.11
C GLY A 50 0.29 -40.58 13.42
N GLY A 51 0.45 -41.79 12.86
CA GLY A 51 -0.47 -42.92 13.07
C GLY A 51 -1.79 -42.84 12.28
N ARG A 52 -1.98 -41.81 11.45
CA ARG A 52 -3.14 -41.66 10.56
C ARG A 52 -2.74 -41.95 9.10
N THR A 53 -3.67 -42.55 8.37
CA THR A 53 -3.52 -42.88 6.94
C THR A 53 -3.96 -41.70 6.09
N TYR A 54 -3.07 -41.22 5.22
CA TYR A 54 -3.33 -40.17 4.25
C TYR A 54 -2.99 -40.61 2.84
N PHE A 55 -3.65 -40.02 1.85
CA PHE A 55 -3.39 -40.25 0.43
C PHE A 55 -3.06 -38.93 -0.25
N ALA A 56 -2.06 -38.93 -1.13
CA ALA A 56 -1.77 -37.77 -1.96
C ALA A 56 -2.96 -37.46 -2.88
N GLY A 57 -3.31 -36.18 -3.00
CA GLY A 57 -4.43 -35.72 -3.81
C GLY A 57 -4.32 -36.19 -5.27
N GLU A 58 -3.12 -36.11 -5.87
CA GLU A 58 -2.90 -36.59 -7.23
C GLU A 58 -3.33 -38.05 -7.42
N GLN A 59 -2.87 -38.96 -6.55
CA GLN A 59 -3.16 -40.39 -6.69
C GLN A 59 -4.67 -40.66 -6.62
N VAL A 60 -5.37 -40.01 -5.69
CA VAL A 60 -6.83 -40.17 -5.53
C VAL A 60 -7.58 -39.63 -6.74
N LEU A 61 -7.23 -38.43 -7.22
CA LEU A 61 -7.88 -37.82 -8.38
C LEU A 61 -7.60 -38.61 -9.68
N ARG A 62 -6.36 -39.11 -9.85
CA ARG A 62 -5.98 -39.99 -10.96
C ARG A 62 -6.78 -41.29 -10.94
N TYR A 63 -6.89 -41.94 -9.78
CA TYR A 63 -7.72 -43.12 -9.58
C TYR A 63 -9.18 -42.88 -9.99
N ILE A 64 -9.75 -41.72 -9.64
CA ILE A 64 -11.12 -41.37 -10.02
C ILE A 64 -11.26 -41.27 -11.55
N LEU A 65 -10.31 -40.62 -12.23
CA LEU A 65 -10.34 -40.46 -13.68
C LEU A 65 -10.26 -41.81 -14.42
N GLU A 66 -9.38 -42.70 -13.96
CA GLU A 66 -9.09 -43.98 -14.59
C GLU A 66 -10.14 -45.04 -14.27
N HIS A 67 -10.56 -45.14 -13.00
CA HIS A 67 -11.34 -46.27 -12.49
C HIS A 67 -12.75 -45.90 -12.05
N ARG A 68 -13.10 -44.61 -11.90
CA ARG A 68 -14.41 -44.17 -11.36
C ARG A 68 -15.12 -43.20 -12.31
N ARG A 69 -15.48 -43.66 -13.52
CA ARG A 69 -16.12 -42.84 -14.57
C ARG A 69 -17.30 -41.97 -14.08
N ARG A 70 -18.19 -42.51 -13.25
CA ARG A 70 -19.36 -41.80 -12.69
C ARG A 70 -19.01 -40.65 -11.74
N ARG A 71 -17.78 -40.58 -11.27
CA ARG A 71 -17.28 -39.58 -10.31
C ARG A 71 -16.36 -38.55 -10.96
N ARG A 72 -16.07 -38.63 -12.27
CA ARG A 72 -15.13 -37.72 -12.96
C ARG A 72 -15.46 -36.23 -12.81
N SER A 73 -16.74 -35.89 -12.67
CA SER A 73 -17.21 -34.51 -12.49
C SER A 73 -16.79 -33.87 -11.17
N ILE A 74 -16.38 -34.66 -10.16
CA ILE A 74 -15.90 -34.09 -8.89
C ILE A 74 -14.44 -33.65 -8.95
N VAL A 75 -13.69 -34.05 -9.99
CA VAL A 75 -12.28 -33.70 -10.09
C VAL A 75 -12.21 -32.24 -10.60
N SER A 76 -11.48 -31.38 -9.88
CA SER A 76 -11.31 -29.97 -10.25
C SER A 76 -10.79 -29.83 -11.68
N ARG A 77 -11.22 -28.77 -12.36
CA ARG A 77 -10.74 -28.40 -13.69
C ARG A 77 -9.25 -28.10 -13.71
N LEU A 78 -8.67 -27.63 -12.59
CA LEU A 78 -7.23 -27.42 -12.44
C LEU A 78 -6.40 -28.70 -12.28
N PHE A 79 -7.04 -29.87 -12.27
CA PHE A 79 -6.34 -31.15 -12.32
C PHE A 79 -6.32 -31.70 -13.76
N PRO A 80 -5.15 -31.98 -14.35
CA PRO A 80 -5.03 -32.54 -15.71
C PRO A 80 -5.81 -33.86 -15.87
N ARG A 81 -6.67 -33.96 -16.89
CA ARG A 81 -7.43 -35.19 -17.16
C ARG A 81 -6.58 -36.35 -17.69
N VAL A 82 -5.40 -36.04 -18.21
CA VAL A 82 -4.37 -37.00 -18.62
C VAL A 82 -3.08 -36.76 -17.82
N PRO A 83 -2.23 -37.78 -17.58
CA PRO A 83 -1.02 -37.63 -16.76
C PRO A 83 -0.04 -36.58 -17.27
N ASP A 84 0.18 -36.55 -18.59
CA ASP A 84 1.16 -35.67 -19.23
C ASP A 84 0.52 -34.98 -20.45
N PRO A 85 -0.27 -33.91 -20.24
CA PRO A 85 -0.85 -33.18 -21.34
C PRO A 85 0.24 -32.43 -22.13
N ASN A 86 0.03 -32.26 -23.44
CA ASN A 86 0.86 -31.35 -24.23
C ASN A 86 0.61 -29.88 -23.81
N PRO A 87 1.50 -28.95 -24.18
CA PRO A 87 1.28 -27.52 -24.01
C PRO A 87 -0.10 -27.06 -24.50
N ALA A 88 -0.77 -26.24 -23.69
CA ALA A 88 -2.06 -25.67 -23.99
C ALA A 88 -1.98 -24.65 -25.13
N GLN A 89 -3.08 -24.51 -25.87
CA GLN A 89 -3.20 -23.51 -26.92
C GLN A 89 -3.80 -22.21 -26.34
N PHE A 90 -3.11 -21.09 -26.54
CA PHE A 90 -3.67 -19.76 -26.31
C PHE A 90 -4.78 -19.49 -27.36
N MET A 91 -5.99 -19.16 -26.90
CA MET A 91 -7.13 -18.96 -27.77
C MET A 91 -7.41 -17.49 -28.06
N SER A 92 -7.50 -16.66 -27.02
CA SER A 92 -7.81 -15.23 -27.15
C SER A 92 -7.42 -14.44 -25.89
N ALA A 93 -7.28 -13.12 -26.06
CA ALA A 93 -7.30 -12.12 -24.99
C ALA A 93 -8.46 -11.16 -25.26
N GLU A 94 -9.40 -11.04 -24.32
CA GLU A 94 -10.61 -10.24 -24.49
C GLU A 94 -10.88 -9.37 -23.25
N PRO A 95 -11.35 -8.12 -23.40
CA PRO A 95 -11.73 -7.30 -22.26
C PRO A 95 -13.06 -7.78 -21.67
N CYS A 96 -13.18 -7.74 -20.35
CA CYS A 96 -14.43 -7.98 -19.64
C CYS A 96 -14.61 -6.93 -18.54
N ASN A 97 -15.82 -6.41 -18.39
CA ASN A 97 -16.15 -5.44 -17.33
C ASN A 97 -17.23 -6.01 -16.42
N ILE A 98 -16.93 -6.10 -15.13
CA ILE A 98 -17.90 -6.51 -14.11
C ILE A 98 -18.39 -5.27 -13.38
N PRO A 99 -19.71 -4.98 -13.38
CA PRO A 99 -20.29 -3.88 -12.61
C PRO A 99 -19.83 -3.92 -11.15
N ASP A 100 -19.49 -2.75 -10.60
CA ASP A 100 -19.03 -2.54 -9.21
C ASP A 100 -17.73 -3.27 -8.82
N ILE A 101 -17.06 -3.94 -9.76
CA ILE A 101 -15.78 -4.62 -9.53
C ILE A 101 -14.68 -4.02 -10.42
N GLY A 102 -14.96 -3.82 -11.72
CA GLY A 102 -14.04 -3.18 -12.65
C GLY A 102 -13.70 -4.03 -13.88
N ARG A 103 -12.59 -3.66 -14.54
CA ARG A 103 -12.18 -4.19 -15.86
C ARG A 103 -11.14 -5.30 -15.73
N PHE A 104 -11.20 -6.27 -16.63
CA PHE A 104 -10.31 -7.43 -16.64
C PHE A 104 -9.85 -7.73 -18.06
N ALA A 105 -8.58 -8.14 -18.21
CA ALA A 105 -8.12 -8.84 -19.39
C ALA A 105 -8.31 -10.35 -19.19
N ILE A 106 -9.07 -10.99 -20.08
CA ILE A 106 -9.37 -12.42 -20.01
C ILE A 106 -8.52 -13.18 -21.03
N HIS A 107 -7.54 -13.94 -20.55
CA HIS A 107 -6.74 -14.85 -21.36
C HIS A 107 -7.37 -16.24 -21.37
N THR A 108 -7.87 -16.68 -22.51
CA THR A 108 -8.49 -18.01 -22.66
C THR A 108 -7.49 -19.02 -23.19
N TRP A 109 -7.40 -20.17 -22.52
CA TRP A 109 -6.49 -21.26 -22.87
C TRP A 109 -7.25 -22.57 -23.07
N ARG A 110 -6.83 -23.37 -24.05
CA ARG A 110 -7.32 -24.72 -24.28
C ARG A 110 -6.29 -25.74 -23.82
N PRO A 111 -6.50 -26.41 -22.68
CA PRO A 111 -5.59 -27.45 -22.23
C PRO A 111 -5.61 -28.65 -23.18
N SER A 112 -4.47 -29.35 -23.33
CA SER A 112 -4.38 -30.55 -24.17
C SER A 112 -4.88 -31.83 -23.47
N ASP A 113 -5.72 -31.70 -22.44
CA ASP A 113 -6.25 -32.82 -21.66
C ASP A 113 -7.62 -33.31 -22.13
N GLY A 114 -8.17 -32.70 -23.19
CA GLY A 114 -9.46 -33.05 -23.77
C GLY A 114 -10.68 -32.51 -23.03
N ALA A 115 -10.50 -31.73 -21.95
CA ALA A 115 -11.58 -31.02 -21.27
C ALA A 115 -11.76 -29.58 -21.81
N GLY A 116 -12.77 -28.85 -21.31
CA GLY A 116 -13.10 -27.52 -21.81
C GLY A 116 -12.03 -26.47 -21.47
N PRO A 117 -12.01 -25.33 -22.20
CA PRO A 117 -11.10 -24.22 -21.94
C PRO A 117 -11.16 -23.67 -20.51
N VAL A 118 -10.06 -23.07 -20.08
CA VAL A 118 -9.95 -22.30 -18.84
C VAL A 118 -9.56 -20.86 -19.15
N ALA A 119 -10.05 -19.92 -18.36
CA ALA A 119 -9.71 -18.51 -18.50
C ALA A 119 -8.87 -18.05 -17.29
N ILE A 120 -7.94 -17.13 -17.55
CA ILE A 120 -7.23 -16.37 -16.51
C ILE A 120 -7.65 -14.92 -16.67
N ALA A 121 -8.20 -14.32 -15.62
CA ALA A 121 -8.69 -12.96 -15.61
C ALA A 121 -7.76 -12.08 -14.78
N TYR A 122 -7.04 -11.19 -15.46
CA TYR A 122 -6.14 -10.24 -14.83
C TYR A 122 -6.86 -8.92 -14.56
N PRO A 123 -6.89 -8.42 -13.32
CA PRO A 123 -7.52 -7.15 -13.00
C PRO A 123 -6.73 -6.00 -13.64
N ASP A 124 -7.42 -5.01 -14.17
CA ASP A 124 -6.84 -3.72 -14.58
C ASP A 124 -6.29 -2.97 -13.35
N ARG A 125 -5.24 -2.15 -13.55
CA ARG A 125 -4.64 -1.31 -12.52
C ARG A 125 -5.60 -0.28 -11.91
N GLU A 126 -6.67 0.06 -12.63
CA GLU A 126 -7.76 0.90 -12.13
C GLU A 126 -8.66 0.19 -11.11
N ASN A 127 -8.59 -1.15 -10.99
CA ASN A 127 -9.45 -1.90 -10.09
C ASN A 127 -8.95 -1.81 -8.64
N THR A 128 -9.80 -1.36 -7.73
CA THR A 128 -9.57 -1.44 -6.28
C THR A 128 -10.04 -2.78 -5.70
N LEU A 129 -9.64 -3.89 -6.32
CA LEU A 129 -10.08 -5.22 -5.91
C LEU A 129 -9.34 -5.69 -4.66
N HIS A 130 -9.99 -5.59 -3.50
CA HIS A 130 -9.48 -6.18 -2.27
C HIS A 130 -9.49 -7.71 -2.33
N ILE A 131 -8.51 -8.36 -1.68
CA ILE A 131 -8.33 -9.82 -1.72
C ILE A 131 -9.58 -10.62 -1.33
N ASN A 132 -10.33 -10.15 -0.33
CA ASN A 132 -11.57 -10.77 0.13
C ASN A 132 -12.70 -10.73 -0.92
N ASN A 133 -12.61 -9.85 -1.92
CA ASN A 133 -13.62 -9.70 -2.98
C ASN A 133 -13.30 -10.52 -4.23
N VAL A 134 -12.09 -11.08 -4.33
CA VAL A 134 -11.65 -11.89 -5.49
C VAL A 134 -12.56 -13.12 -5.73
N PRO A 135 -13.05 -13.85 -4.71
CA PRO A 135 -14.01 -14.95 -4.92
C PRO A 135 -15.31 -14.50 -5.60
N LYS A 136 -15.84 -13.35 -5.18
CA LYS A 136 -17.02 -12.74 -5.81
C LYS A 136 -16.74 -12.37 -7.27
N ALA A 137 -15.56 -11.79 -7.55
CA ALA A 137 -15.13 -11.44 -8.90
C ALA A 137 -15.01 -12.69 -9.79
N ALA A 138 -14.34 -13.75 -9.33
CA ALA A 138 -14.20 -15.01 -10.07
C ALA A 138 -15.55 -15.63 -10.42
N ALA A 139 -16.49 -15.70 -9.46
CA ALA A 139 -17.83 -16.21 -9.71
C ALA A 139 -18.62 -15.35 -10.71
N ALA A 140 -18.55 -14.02 -10.59
CA ALA A 140 -19.22 -13.09 -11.50
C ALA A 140 -18.66 -13.19 -12.93
N LEU A 141 -17.33 -13.25 -13.07
CA LEU A 141 -16.65 -13.45 -14.35
C LEU A 141 -17.08 -14.76 -15.01
N LEU A 142 -17.07 -15.88 -14.29
CA LEU A 142 -17.50 -17.17 -14.84
C LEU A 142 -18.93 -17.15 -15.36
N ASN A 143 -19.84 -16.43 -14.68
CA ASN A 143 -21.23 -16.30 -15.10
C ASN A 143 -21.40 -15.47 -16.37
N GLN A 144 -20.53 -14.48 -16.61
CA GLN A 144 -20.55 -13.67 -17.84
C GLN A 144 -19.85 -14.35 -19.02
N LEU A 145 -18.81 -15.15 -18.77
CA LEU A 145 -18.06 -15.83 -19.82
C LEU A 145 -18.91 -16.87 -20.56
N PRO A 146 -18.58 -17.22 -21.81
CA PRO A 146 -19.30 -18.23 -22.58
C PRO A 146 -19.43 -19.58 -21.84
N PRO A 147 -20.55 -20.31 -21.99
CA PRO A 147 -20.78 -21.59 -21.30
C PRO A 147 -19.71 -22.66 -21.52
N ARG A 148 -18.95 -22.55 -22.62
CA ARG A 148 -17.83 -23.44 -22.96
C ARG A 148 -16.58 -23.26 -22.09
N ILE A 149 -16.45 -22.17 -21.34
CA ILE A 149 -15.33 -21.96 -20.41
C ILE A 149 -15.67 -22.69 -19.11
N ASP A 150 -14.86 -23.68 -18.73
CA ASP A 150 -15.14 -24.55 -17.59
C ASP A 150 -14.78 -23.90 -16.25
N ALA A 151 -13.76 -23.04 -16.24
CA ALA A 151 -13.26 -22.37 -15.05
C ALA A 151 -12.62 -21.02 -15.39
N VAL A 152 -12.66 -20.09 -14.43
CA VAL A 152 -11.91 -18.83 -14.48
C VAL A 152 -11.03 -18.72 -13.23
N ALA A 153 -9.77 -18.36 -13.44
CA ALA A 153 -8.82 -18.09 -12.37
C ALA A 153 -8.52 -16.59 -12.30
N VAL A 154 -8.52 -16.03 -11.09
CA VAL A 154 -8.22 -14.62 -10.84
C VAL A 154 -7.06 -14.54 -9.85
N PRO A 155 -5.95 -13.87 -10.18
CA PRO A 155 -4.90 -13.58 -9.20
C PRO A 155 -5.48 -12.81 -8.02
N ASN A 156 -5.15 -13.21 -6.79
CA ASN A 156 -5.76 -12.61 -5.60
C ASN A 156 -4.83 -11.68 -4.81
N GLY A 157 -3.59 -11.47 -5.29
CA GLY A 157 -2.58 -10.64 -4.64
C GLY A 157 -1.82 -11.32 -3.49
N GLU A 158 -2.22 -12.53 -3.08
CA GLU A 158 -1.43 -13.37 -2.18
C GLU A 158 -0.32 -14.10 -2.95
N THR A 159 0.72 -14.51 -2.21
CA THR A 159 1.79 -15.37 -2.72
C THR A 159 1.97 -16.60 -1.84
N ALA A 160 2.36 -17.72 -2.44
CA ALA A 160 2.72 -18.95 -1.76
C ALA A 160 4.17 -19.33 -2.04
N SER A 161 4.86 -19.82 -1.01
CA SER A 161 6.20 -20.39 -1.16
C SER A 161 6.22 -21.65 -2.03
N LEU A 162 7.28 -21.81 -2.83
CA LEU A 162 7.52 -23.03 -3.58
C LEU A 162 7.78 -24.21 -2.62
N PRO A 163 7.35 -25.44 -2.98
CA PRO A 163 7.58 -26.62 -2.14
C PRO A 163 9.06 -26.92 -1.88
N ASP A 164 9.91 -26.76 -2.91
CA ASP A 164 11.32 -27.15 -2.88
C ASP A 164 12.24 -26.04 -2.33
N ASP A 165 11.78 -24.78 -2.37
CA ASP A 165 12.51 -23.63 -1.87
C ASP A 165 11.53 -22.62 -1.25
N ARG A 166 11.51 -22.56 0.08
CA ARG A 166 10.58 -21.69 0.81
C ARG A 166 10.91 -20.20 0.67
N SER A 167 12.11 -19.85 0.21
CA SER A 167 12.52 -18.47 -0.04
C SER A 167 11.95 -17.90 -1.34
N GLN A 168 11.49 -18.78 -2.24
CA GLN A 168 10.87 -18.40 -3.51
C GLN A 168 9.35 -18.46 -3.41
N THR A 169 8.67 -17.49 -4.01
CA THR A 169 7.22 -17.39 -4.01
C THR A 169 6.64 -17.32 -5.41
N ALA A 170 5.37 -17.74 -5.54
CA ALA A 170 4.55 -17.47 -6.71
C ALA A 170 3.15 -17.01 -6.29
N PRO A 171 2.37 -16.41 -7.20
CA PRO A 171 1.03 -15.93 -6.90
C PRO A 171 0.06 -17.04 -6.48
N ILE A 172 -0.95 -16.66 -5.70
CA ILE A 172 -2.16 -17.45 -5.47
C ILE A 172 -3.25 -16.97 -6.43
N VAL A 173 -4.07 -17.91 -6.88
CA VAL A 173 -5.25 -17.63 -7.70
C VAL A 173 -6.50 -18.14 -7.00
N VAL A 174 -7.60 -17.43 -7.18
CA VAL A 174 -8.93 -17.88 -6.79
C VAL A 174 -9.65 -18.34 -8.04
N VAL A 175 -10.18 -19.56 -8.01
CA VAL A 175 -10.79 -20.20 -9.17
C VAL A 175 -12.25 -20.51 -8.91
N ALA A 176 -13.11 -20.05 -9.82
CA ALA A 176 -14.50 -20.47 -9.91
C ALA A 176 -14.66 -21.48 -11.04
N GLU A 177 -15.47 -22.51 -10.81
CA GLU A 177 -15.71 -23.62 -11.75
C GLU A 177 -17.20 -23.83 -11.98
N ARG A 178 -17.61 -24.16 -13.22
CA ARG A 178 -19.05 -24.31 -13.55
C ARG A 178 -19.69 -25.51 -12.88
N GLN A 179 -18.91 -26.57 -12.69
CA GLN A 179 -19.37 -27.82 -12.10
C GLN A 179 -18.97 -27.87 -10.62
N PRO A 180 -19.83 -28.40 -9.73
CA PRO A 180 -19.44 -28.71 -8.36
C PRO A 180 -18.30 -29.75 -8.37
N VAL A 181 -17.14 -29.34 -7.87
CA VAL A 181 -15.92 -30.15 -7.82
C VAL A 181 -15.39 -30.24 -6.38
N TYR A 182 -14.41 -31.11 -6.17
CA TYR A 182 -13.57 -31.11 -4.99
C TYR A 182 -12.75 -29.82 -4.93
N ARG A 183 -12.86 -29.12 -3.81
CA ARG A 183 -12.11 -27.92 -3.46
C ARG A 183 -11.35 -28.22 -2.19
N TYR A 184 -10.02 -28.21 -2.24
CA TYR A 184 -9.21 -28.50 -1.04
C TYR A 184 -9.15 -27.29 -0.10
N ASP A 185 -9.15 -26.07 -0.66
CA ASP A 185 -9.17 -24.79 0.05
C ASP A 185 -10.34 -23.92 -0.45
N PRO A 186 -11.59 -24.28 -0.07
CA PRO A 186 -12.77 -23.55 -0.52
C PRO A 186 -12.83 -22.15 0.10
N VAL A 187 -13.30 -21.20 -0.70
CA VAL A 187 -13.62 -19.84 -0.28
C VAL A 187 -15.06 -19.50 -0.66
N ASP A 188 -15.52 -18.30 -0.31
CA ASP A 188 -16.87 -17.84 -0.57
C ASP A 188 -17.27 -17.89 -2.05
N HIS A 189 -18.57 -17.76 -2.33
CA HIS A 189 -19.15 -17.73 -3.68
C HIS A 189 -18.86 -18.97 -4.53
N GLY A 190 -18.56 -20.10 -3.90
CA GLY A 190 -18.31 -21.36 -4.61
C GLY A 190 -16.99 -21.37 -5.37
N ALA A 191 -16.01 -20.56 -4.97
CA ALA A 191 -14.65 -20.58 -5.49
C ALA A 191 -13.70 -21.34 -4.54
N ALA A 192 -12.44 -21.50 -4.95
CA ALA A 192 -11.39 -22.07 -4.11
C ALA A 192 -10.04 -21.41 -4.44
N ARG A 193 -9.14 -21.37 -3.45
CA ARG A 193 -7.75 -20.94 -3.65
C ARG A 193 -6.94 -22.08 -4.23
N TYR A 194 -6.09 -21.74 -5.18
CA TYR A 194 -5.10 -22.62 -5.79
C TYR A 194 -3.78 -21.88 -5.95
N LYS A 195 -2.69 -22.61 -6.09
CA LYS A 195 -1.39 -22.01 -6.36
C LYS A 195 -1.20 -21.82 -7.87
N TRP A 196 -0.41 -20.83 -8.27
CA TRP A 196 -0.15 -20.53 -9.70
C TRP A 196 0.29 -21.76 -10.51
N TRP A 197 1.13 -22.61 -9.92
CA TRP A 197 1.63 -23.81 -10.57
C TRP A 197 0.57 -24.91 -10.74
N ASP A 198 -0.60 -24.85 -10.10
CA ASP A 198 -1.69 -25.76 -10.40
C ASP A 198 -2.29 -25.44 -11.79
N LEU A 199 -2.41 -24.14 -12.12
CA LEU A 199 -2.72 -23.68 -13.47
C LEU A 199 -1.60 -24.05 -14.45
N ALA A 200 -0.35 -23.77 -14.09
CA ALA A 200 0.79 -24.01 -14.97
C ALA A 200 0.98 -25.52 -15.24
N ASN A 201 0.70 -26.40 -14.27
CA ASN A 201 0.68 -27.85 -14.45
C ASN A 201 -0.49 -28.34 -15.31
N LEU A 202 -1.63 -27.63 -15.32
CA LEU A 202 -2.69 -27.91 -16.28
C LEU A 202 -2.29 -27.51 -17.71
N LEU A 203 -1.70 -26.32 -17.84
CA LEU A 203 -1.49 -25.68 -19.13
C LEU A 203 -0.15 -26.02 -19.79
N ARG A 204 0.87 -26.44 -19.03
CA ARG A 204 2.21 -26.80 -19.50
C ARG A 204 2.87 -25.73 -20.37
N VAL A 205 2.62 -24.47 -20.01
CA VAL A 205 3.14 -23.26 -20.67
C VAL A 205 3.50 -22.24 -19.61
N ASP A 206 4.33 -21.29 -20.01
CA ASP A 206 4.60 -20.09 -19.22
C ASP A 206 3.40 -19.15 -19.26
N LEU A 207 2.96 -18.72 -18.07
CA LEU A 207 1.83 -17.82 -17.92
C LEU A 207 2.32 -16.42 -17.51
N PRO A 208 1.75 -15.35 -18.08
CA PRO A 208 2.19 -14.01 -17.78
C PRO A 208 1.76 -13.61 -16.36
N TRP A 209 2.73 -13.11 -15.60
CA TRP A 209 2.52 -12.43 -14.34
C TRP A 209 2.54 -10.92 -14.55
N TRP A 210 1.47 -10.28 -14.10
CA TRP A 210 1.31 -8.83 -14.09
C TRP A 210 1.35 -8.39 -12.63
N SER A 211 2.50 -7.88 -12.21
CA SER A 211 2.66 -7.36 -10.85
C SER A 211 1.65 -6.24 -10.58
N PRO A 212 1.18 -6.09 -9.34
CA PRO A 212 0.42 -4.92 -8.93
C PRO A 212 1.16 -3.64 -9.35
N LEU A 213 0.43 -2.62 -9.80
CA LEU A 213 0.92 -1.36 -10.38
C LEU A 213 1.34 -1.42 -11.85
N LEU A 214 1.65 -2.60 -12.40
CA LEU A 214 2.09 -2.80 -13.80
C LEU A 214 1.03 -3.50 -14.66
N ASN A 215 -0.15 -3.79 -14.10
CA ASN A 215 -1.27 -4.46 -14.74
C ASN A 215 -2.09 -3.51 -15.64
N ASP A 216 -1.44 -2.91 -16.63
CA ASP A 216 -2.09 -2.08 -17.66
C ASP A 216 -2.99 -2.93 -18.57
N LEU A 217 -4.26 -2.53 -18.70
CA LEU A 217 -5.26 -3.31 -19.43
C LEU A 217 -4.88 -3.53 -20.90
N ASP A 218 -4.39 -2.51 -21.59
CA ASP A 218 -4.09 -2.60 -23.02
C ASP A 218 -2.86 -3.49 -23.26
N ALA A 219 -1.83 -3.36 -22.42
CA ALA A 219 -0.68 -4.27 -22.45
C ALA A 219 -1.09 -5.73 -22.20
N MET A 220 -1.95 -5.97 -21.20
CA MET A 220 -2.49 -7.30 -20.92
C MET A 220 -3.28 -7.88 -22.11
N LEU A 221 -4.07 -7.07 -22.81
CA LEU A 221 -4.85 -7.50 -23.97
C LEU A 221 -3.98 -7.74 -25.21
N ALA A 222 -2.89 -7.00 -25.37
CA ALA A 222 -1.94 -7.15 -26.47
C ALA A 222 -1.01 -8.36 -26.28
N TRP A 223 -0.74 -8.77 -25.04
CA TRP A 223 0.19 -9.86 -24.74
C TRP A 223 -0.16 -11.18 -25.42
N ARG A 224 0.86 -11.89 -25.91
CA ARG A 224 0.75 -13.23 -26.50
C ARG A 224 1.87 -14.13 -25.97
N PRO A 225 1.73 -15.46 -26.04
CA PRO A 225 2.81 -16.37 -25.67
C PRO A 225 4.10 -16.05 -26.45
N GLY A 226 5.22 -15.90 -25.73
CA GLY A 226 6.51 -15.52 -26.31
C GLY A 226 6.70 -14.01 -26.55
N ALA A 227 5.74 -13.17 -26.17
CA ALA A 227 5.92 -11.71 -26.19
C ALA A 227 7.06 -11.28 -25.26
N SER A 228 7.75 -10.20 -25.63
CA SER A 228 8.73 -9.55 -24.78
C SER A 228 8.08 -8.95 -23.54
N THR A 229 8.87 -8.79 -22.48
CA THR A 229 8.45 -8.06 -21.28
C THR A 229 8.20 -6.60 -21.61
N GLU A 230 7.02 -6.09 -21.25
CA GLU A 230 6.62 -4.70 -21.45
C GLU A 230 7.27 -3.78 -20.41
N GLN A 231 7.54 -2.53 -20.79
CA GLN A 231 7.98 -1.50 -19.85
C GLN A 231 6.79 -0.61 -19.51
N ILE A 232 6.36 -0.64 -18.26
CA ILE A 232 5.15 0.07 -17.81
C ILE A 232 5.51 1.00 -16.66
N THR A 233 5.04 2.24 -16.73
CA THR A 233 5.14 3.17 -15.60
C THR A 233 4.17 2.75 -14.49
N PRO A 234 4.65 2.56 -13.25
CA PRO A 234 3.80 2.18 -12.12
C PRO A 234 2.65 3.14 -11.91
N TYR A 235 1.47 2.61 -11.65
CA TYR A 235 0.27 3.41 -11.42
C TYR A 235 -0.71 2.74 -10.46
N THR A 236 -1.36 3.55 -9.63
CA THR A 236 -2.54 3.17 -8.86
C THR A 236 -3.48 4.37 -8.74
N PRO A 237 -4.82 4.18 -8.80
CA PRO A 237 -5.78 5.29 -8.72
C PRO A 237 -5.69 6.11 -7.43
N SER A 238 -5.18 5.51 -6.35
CA SER A 238 -5.04 6.18 -5.06
C SER A 238 -3.83 7.14 -5.01
N ILE A 239 -2.84 6.96 -5.88
CA ILE A 239 -1.57 7.69 -5.90
C ILE A 239 -1.21 7.96 -7.37
N ASP A 240 -1.98 8.84 -8.01
CA ASP A 240 -1.71 9.30 -9.38
C ASP A 240 -0.77 10.54 -9.36
N PRO A 241 0.49 10.42 -9.84
CA PRO A 241 1.40 11.56 -9.96
C PRO A 241 0.86 12.66 -10.88
N GLY A 242 -0.07 12.34 -11.77
CA GLY A 242 -0.78 13.28 -12.64
C GLY A 242 -1.45 14.41 -11.86
N HIS A 243 -1.91 14.13 -10.64
CA HIS A 243 -2.48 15.15 -9.75
C HIS A 243 -1.44 16.18 -9.26
N ILE A 244 -0.17 15.81 -9.15
CA ILE A 244 0.91 16.76 -8.84
C ILE A 244 1.27 17.58 -10.07
N THR A 245 1.48 16.93 -11.21
CA THR A 245 1.83 17.64 -12.45
C THR A 245 0.75 18.64 -12.88
N ALA A 246 -0.51 18.38 -12.54
CA ALA A 246 -1.63 19.29 -12.77
C ALA A 246 -1.58 20.59 -11.94
N LEU A 247 -0.69 20.69 -10.95
CA LEU A 247 -0.43 21.95 -10.23
C LEU A 247 0.30 22.99 -11.08
N ALA A 248 1.01 22.57 -12.14
CA ALA A 248 1.72 23.49 -13.03
C ALA A 248 1.01 23.60 -14.38
N SER A 249 0.92 24.82 -14.89
CA SER A 249 0.44 25.14 -16.23
C SER A 249 1.62 25.43 -17.17
N PRO A 250 1.45 25.27 -18.50
CA PRO A 250 2.52 25.58 -19.47
C PRO A 250 3.04 27.03 -19.45
N GLY A 251 2.27 27.96 -18.90
CA GLY A 251 2.65 29.37 -18.75
C GLY A 251 3.39 29.70 -17.45
N ASP A 252 3.58 28.73 -16.56
CA ASP A 252 4.26 28.94 -15.30
C ASP A 252 5.78 29.02 -15.45
N SER A 253 6.44 29.54 -14.41
CA SER A 253 7.89 29.69 -14.41
C SER A 253 8.60 28.33 -14.47
N ALA A 254 9.68 28.25 -15.25
CA ALA A 254 10.48 27.01 -15.36
C ALA A 254 10.93 26.43 -14.01
N PRO A 255 11.34 27.23 -12.99
CA PRO A 255 11.69 26.68 -11.68
C PRO A 255 10.52 25.99 -10.97
N LEU A 256 9.29 26.49 -11.13
CA LEU A 256 8.10 25.88 -10.55
C LEU A 256 7.77 24.56 -11.25
N CYS A 257 7.76 24.54 -12.58
CA CYS A 257 7.52 23.31 -13.34
C CYS A 257 8.55 22.23 -12.95
N ALA A 258 9.83 22.59 -12.87
CA ALA A 258 10.88 21.68 -12.43
C ALA A 258 10.68 21.14 -11.01
N ALA A 259 10.25 21.99 -10.06
CA ALA A 259 9.95 21.57 -8.69
C ALA A 259 8.74 20.62 -8.63
N VAL A 260 7.69 20.90 -9.41
CA VAL A 260 6.49 20.05 -9.53
C VAL A 260 6.83 18.69 -10.15
N ASP A 261 7.61 18.68 -11.24
CA ASP A 261 8.06 17.43 -11.90
C ASP A 261 8.92 16.60 -10.95
N LYS A 262 9.81 17.25 -10.19
CA LYS A 262 10.65 16.61 -9.18
C LYS A 262 9.81 15.98 -8.06
N LEU A 263 8.74 16.64 -7.61
CA LEU A 263 7.79 16.08 -6.64
C LEU A 263 6.99 14.90 -7.22
N ALA A 264 6.53 15.00 -8.46
CA ALA A 264 5.85 13.91 -9.15
C ALA A 264 6.77 12.68 -9.30
N GLN A 265 8.03 12.89 -9.69
CA GLN A 265 9.05 11.83 -9.78
C GLN A 265 9.32 11.19 -8.41
N ARG A 266 9.41 11.98 -7.33
CA ARG A 266 9.53 11.46 -5.96
C ARG A 266 8.38 10.52 -5.62
N ILE A 267 7.14 10.91 -5.90
CA ILE A 267 5.94 10.10 -5.62
C ILE A 267 5.98 8.82 -6.47
N LEU A 268 6.33 8.93 -7.75
CA LEU A 268 6.41 7.79 -8.64
C LEU A 268 7.48 6.76 -8.20
N ILE A 269 8.68 7.21 -7.81
CA ILE A 269 9.74 6.33 -7.28
C ILE A 269 9.29 5.68 -5.97
N ARG A 270 8.63 6.42 -5.07
CA ARG A 270 8.08 5.86 -3.82
C ARG A 270 6.96 4.85 -4.08
N LEU A 271 6.10 5.11 -5.06
CA LEU A 271 5.02 4.21 -5.46
C LEU A 271 5.57 2.89 -5.99
N ASN A 272 6.63 2.94 -6.81
CA ASN A 272 7.33 1.75 -7.29
C ASN A 272 7.90 0.89 -6.15
N GLY A 273 8.18 1.53 -5.00
CA GLY A 273 8.72 0.89 -3.81
C GLY A 273 10.21 0.56 -3.93
N ARG A 274 10.83 0.22 -2.78
CA ARG A 274 12.18 -0.40 -2.73
C ARG A 274 12.10 -1.92 -2.80
N ASP A 275 11.01 -2.47 -2.29
CA ASP A 275 10.74 -3.91 -2.37
C ASP A 275 10.15 -4.20 -3.73
N ARG A 276 10.82 -5.06 -4.49
CA ARG A 276 10.38 -5.45 -5.83
C ARG A 276 8.97 -6.05 -5.69
N HIS A 277 7.95 -5.33 -6.15
CA HIS A 277 6.64 -5.93 -6.45
C HIS A 277 6.76 -7.08 -7.48
N ASP A 278 7.96 -7.24 -8.06
CA ASP A 278 8.45 -8.28 -8.94
C ASP A 278 9.31 -9.36 -8.24
N THR A 279 9.16 -9.58 -6.93
CA THR A 279 9.95 -10.59 -6.17
C THR A 279 9.60 -12.04 -6.52
N ASN A 280 8.54 -12.28 -7.30
CA ASN A 280 8.20 -13.62 -7.76
C ASN A 280 9.33 -14.19 -8.63
N CYS A 281 9.81 -15.38 -8.29
CA CYS A 281 10.91 -15.99 -9.02
C CYS A 281 10.46 -16.47 -10.40
N LEU A 282 11.09 -15.96 -11.45
CA LEU A 282 10.90 -16.45 -12.81
C LEU A 282 11.28 -17.93 -12.86
N THR A 283 10.29 -18.76 -13.09
CA THR A 283 10.48 -20.21 -13.19
C THR A 283 9.54 -20.75 -14.25
N PRO A 284 9.76 -21.98 -14.78
CA PRO A 284 8.83 -22.56 -15.73
C PRO A 284 7.38 -22.51 -15.19
N GLY A 285 6.51 -21.85 -15.95
CA GLY A 285 5.11 -21.61 -15.60
C GLY A 285 4.76 -20.19 -15.20
N LEU A 286 5.76 -19.37 -14.89
CA LEU A 286 5.60 -18.02 -14.39
C LEU A 286 6.66 -17.12 -15.04
N VAL A 287 6.22 -16.30 -15.99
CA VAL A 287 7.06 -15.30 -16.64
C VAL A 287 6.57 -13.90 -16.31
N GLN A 288 7.49 -12.95 -16.18
CA GLN A 288 7.14 -11.56 -15.94
C GLN A 288 6.72 -10.90 -17.24
N ALA A 289 5.49 -10.41 -17.27
CA ALA A 289 4.92 -9.78 -18.45
C ALA A 289 5.26 -8.29 -18.55
N ALA A 290 5.53 -7.64 -17.42
CA ALA A 290 5.91 -6.24 -17.37
C ALA A 290 6.94 -5.95 -16.28
N VAL A 291 7.83 -4.99 -16.55
CA VAL A 291 8.77 -4.39 -15.60
C VAL A 291 8.50 -2.90 -15.50
N SER A 292 8.84 -2.33 -14.34
CA SER A 292 8.73 -0.89 -14.12
C SER A 292 9.65 -0.09 -15.04
N THR A 293 9.17 1.03 -15.59
CA THR A 293 10.03 2.03 -16.26
C THR A 293 10.87 2.84 -15.28
N VAL A 294 10.64 2.67 -13.97
CA VAL A 294 11.29 3.42 -12.90
C VAL A 294 12.31 2.50 -12.23
N ASP A 295 13.57 2.95 -12.18
CA ASP A 295 14.62 2.20 -11.49
C ASP A 295 14.47 2.35 -9.96
N PRO A 296 14.15 1.27 -9.21
CA PRO A 296 13.99 1.34 -7.77
C PRO A 296 15.31 1.60 -7.01
N THR A 297 16.45 1.53 -7.70
CA THR A 297 17.78 1.83 -7.13
C THR A 297 18.15 3.30 -7.20
N GLU A 298 17.42 4.10 -8.00
CA GLU A 298 17.64 5.54 -8.06
C GLU A 298 17.34 6.21 -6.70
N PRO A 299 18.15 7.20 -6.30
CA PRO A 299 17.87 7.96 -5.10
C PRO A 299 16.56 8.72 -5.26
N VAL A 300 15.70 8.63 -4.24
CA VAL A 300 14.43 9.38 -4.21
C VAL A 300 14.78 10.89 -4.20
N PRO A 301 14.29 11.68 -5.17
CA PRO A 301 14.59 13.10 -5.21
C PRO A 301 13.96 13.83 -4.02
N GLU A 302 14.71 14.73 -3.40
CA GLU A 302 14.24 15.58 -2.30
C GLU A 302 14.12 17.02 -2.76
N LEU A 303 12.99 17.68 -2.43
CA LEU A 303 12.83 19.10 -2.65
C LEU A 303 13.73 19.87 -1.68
N THR A 304 14.36 20.93 -2.18
CA THR A 304 14.96 21.98 -1.36
C THR A 304 13.84 22.80 -0.69
N ALA A 305 14.20 23.56 0.35
CA ALA A 305 13.25 24.47 1.01
C ALA A 305 12.65 25.49 0.01
N ASP A 306 13.47 26.03 -0.89
CA ASP A 306 13.02 27.00 -1.89
C ASP A 306 12.07 26.36 -2.91
N GLU A 307 12.35 25.13 -3.38
CA GLU A 307 11.45 24.40 -4.27
C GLU A 307 10.11 24.08 -3.58
N ALA A 308 10.14 23.61 -2.33
CA ALA A 308 8.93 23.35 -1.56
C ALA A 308 8.11 24.64 -1.34
N ALA A 309 8.76 25.74 -0.95
CA ALA A 309 8.12 27.03 -0.80
C ALA A 309 7.53 27.54 -2.12
N LEU A 310 8.22 27.34 -3.24
CA LEU A 310 7.75 27.74 -4.57
C LEU A 310 6.44 27.03 -4.94
N ILE A 311 6.35 25.71 -4.68
CA ILE A 311 5.12 24.95 -4.90
C ILE A 311 4.02 25.40 -3.94
N LEU A 312 4.34 25.60 -2.65
CA LEU A 312 3.36 25.99 -1.64
C LEU A 312 2.79 27.41 -1.85
N HIS A 313 3.58 28.33 -2.39
CA HIS A 313 3.15 29.67 -2.81
C HIS A 313 2.52 29.69 -4.20
N HIS A 314 2.48 28.58 -4.93
CA HIS A 314 1.77 28.52 -6.19
C HIS A 314 0.25 28.42 -5.97
N ARG A 315 -0.52 29.06 -6.85
CA ARG A 315 -1.98 29.12 -6.75
C ARG A 315 -2.58 27.89 -7.40
N ALA A 316 -3.51 27.25 -6.71
CA ALA A 316 -4.28 26.14 -7.25
C ALA A 316 -5.76 26.34 -6.94
N ASP A 317 -6.63 25.88 -7.84
CA ASP A 317 -8.04 25.74 -7.49
C ASP A 317 -8.23 24.61 -6.48
N ARG A 318 -9.39 24.61 -5.81
CA ARG A 318 -9.68 23.65 -4.74
C ARG A 318 -9.60 22.19 -5.21
N HIS A 319 -10.05 21.89 -6.43
CA HIS A 319 -10.07 20.53 -6.95
C HIS A 319 -8.64 20.03 -7.18
N ALA A 320 -7.84 20.79 -7.92
CA ALA A 320 -6.43 20.46 -8.15
C ALA A 320 -5.65 20.31 -6.83
N ALA A 321 -5.79 21.28 -5.91
CA ALA A 321 -5.12 21.24 -4.62
C ALA A 321 -5.53 20.02 -3.77
N THR A 322 -6.82 19.68 -3.72
CA THR A 322 -7.31 18.52 -2.95
C THR A 322 -6.71 17.21 -3.47
N HIS A 323 -6.69 17.04 -4.80
CA HIS A 323 -6.14 15.84 -5.42
C HIS A 323 -4.61 15.76 -5.27
N ALA A 324 -3.90 16.88 -5.46
CA ALA A 324 -2.46 16.95 -5.28
C ALA A 324 -2.04 16.63 -3.83
N LEU A 325 -2.69 17.26 -2.85
CA LEU A 325 -2.38 17.06 -1.43
C LEU A 325 -2.77 15.67 -0.92
N ARG A 326 -3.68 14.96 -1.60
CA ARG A 326 -4.03 13.57 -1.30
C ARG A 326 -2.91 12.61 -1.69
N VAL A 327 -2.24 12.85 -2.82
CA VAL A 327 -1.16 11.99 -3.33
C VAL A 327 0.22 12.40 -2.83
N ALA A 328 0.39 13.67 -2.46
CA ALA A 328 1.57 14.17 -1.79
C ALA A 328 1.73 13.45 -0.44
N ASP A 329 2.89 12.83 -0.23
CA ASP A 329 3.22 12.23 1.06
C ASP A 329 3.30 13.29 2.17
N HIS A 330 3.12 12.88 3.43
CA HIS A 330 3.18 13.78 4.60
C HIS A 330 4.48 14.60 4.73
N TRP A 331 5.55 14.22 4.03
CA TRP A 331 6.85 14.90 4.01
C TRP A 331 7.12 15.62 2.69
N ALA A 332 6.11 15.78 1.83
CA ALA A 332 6.30 16.29 0.47
C ALA A 332 6.89 17.70 0.47
N PHE A 333 6.52 18.53 1.44
CA PHE A 333 6.91 19.94 1.50
C PHE A 333 7.84 20.27 2.67
N MET A 334 8.50 19.26 3.23
CA MET A 334 9.57 19.47 4.19
C MET A 334 10.74 20.24 3.56
N PRO A 335 11.41 21.14 4.30
CA PRO A 335 11.18 21.49 5.71
C PRO A 335 10.12 22.59 5.94
N VAL A 336 9.48 23.11 4.87
CA VAL A 336 8.68 24.35 4.90
C VAL A 336 7.33 24.17 5.57
N LEU A 337 6.61 23.08 5.29
CA LEU A 337 5.29 22.81 5.84
C LEU A 337 5.09 21.32 6.08
N THR A 338 4.80 20.95 7.33
CA THR A 338 4.59 19.55 7.74
C THR A 338 3.30 19.35 8.52
N HIS A 339 2.85 20.37 9.27
CA HIS A 339 1.66 20.28 10.11
C HIS A 339 0.89 21.60 10.13
N ALA A 340 -0.37 21.57 10.60
CA ALA A 340 -1.08 22.79 10.98
C ALA A 340 -1.56 22.74 12.44
N ILE A 341 -1.03 23.67 13.26
CA ILE A 341 -1.42 23.84 14.66
C ILE A 341 -2.79 24.51 14.78
N LYS A 342 -3.45 24.36 15.93
CA LYS A 342 -4.78 24.93 16.19
C LYS A 342 -4.73 25.83 17.43
N ILE A 343 -5.14 27.08 17.25
CA ILE A 343 -5.16 28.11 18.28
C ILE A 343 -6.61 28.53 18.48
N SER A 344 -7.24 28.05 19.55
CA SER A 344 -8.60 28.46 19.90
C SER A 344 -8.58 29.78 20.68
N ALA A 345 -9.36 30.78 20.26
CA ALA A 345 -9.45 32.05 20.95
C ALA A 345 -9.84 31.91 22.44
N SER A 346 -10.61 30.88 22.80
CA SER A 346 -11.08 30.67 24.18
C SER A 346 -10.05 30.02 25.11
N SER A 347 -9.05 29.33 24.57
CA SER A 347 -8.03 28.59 25.34
C SER A 347 -6.59 29.00 25.04
N ALA A 348 -6.37 29.94 24.12
CA ALA A 348 -5.04 30.37 23.71
C ALA A 348 -4.23 30.94 24.87
N THR A 349 -3.03 30.38 25.07
CA THR A 349 -2.04 30.84 26.04
C THR A 349 -1.51 32.23 25.68
N ALA A 350 -0.68 32.84 26.54
CA ALA A 350 -0.24 34.21 26.35
C ALA A 350 0.65 34.36 25.10
N MET A 351 1.58 33.43 24.88
CA MET A 351 2.42 33.40 23.69
C MET A 351 1.60 33.17 22.42
N ALA A 352 0.65 32.22 22.46
CA ALA A 352 -0.23 31.96 21.32
C ALA A 352 -1.02 33.22 20.90
N ARG A 353 -1.56 33.96 21.88
CA ARG A 353 -2.25 35.23 21.64
C ARG A 353 -1.32 36.32 21.12
N GLN A 354 -0.09 36.41 21.67
CA GLN A 354 0.92 37.37 21.20
C GLN A 354 1.26 37.13 19.72
N TRP A 355 1.53 35.88 19.34
CA TRP A 355 1.86 35.53 17.96
C TRP A 355 0.66 35.73 17.02
N ALA A 356 -0.52 35.24 17.39
CA ALA A 356 -1.74 35.40 16.60
C ALA A 356 -2.08 36.89 16.35
N GLY A 357 -1.85 37.77 17.33
CA GLY A 357 -2.08 39.21 17.20
C GLY A 357 -1.12 39.94 16.24
N ARG A 358 0.02 39.33 15.88
CA ARG A 358 0.96 39.86 14.89
C ARG A 358 0.58 39.52 13.46
N LEU A 359 -0.24 38.48 13.25
CA LEU A 359 -0.61 38.02 11.93
C LEU A 359 -1.38 39.09 11.15
N THR A 360 -1.12 39.16 9.85
CA THR A 360 -1.72 40.16 8.94
C THR A 360 -2.51 39.51 7.83
N ASP A 361 -3.54 40.20 7.34
CA ASP A 361 -4.38 39.69 6.26
C ASP A 361 -3.61 39.57 4.95
N VAL A 362 -3.87 38.46 4.27
CA VAL A 362 -3.29 38.14 2.97
C VAL A 362 -4.21 38.65 1.85
N ALA A 363 -3.58 39.27 0.85
CA ALA A 363 -4.27 39.77 -0.32
C ALA A 363 -5.03 38.65 -1.06
N GLU A 364 -6.20 38.99 -1.63
CA GLU A 364 -7.15 38.02 -2.18
C GLU A 364 -6.52 37.04 -3.18
N GLN A 365 -5.63 37.55 -4.04
CA GLN A 365 -4.95 36.75 -5.06
C GLN A 365 -4.07 35.63 -4.49
N ARG A 366 -3.64 35.72 -3.22
CA ARG A 366 -2.79 34.72 -2.55
C ARG A 366 -3.59 33.69 -1.73
N ARG A 367 -4.90 33.87 -1.57
CA ARG A 367 -5.74 32.99 -0.72
C ARG A 367 -5.89 31.57 -1.26
N THR A 368 -5.55 31.37 -2.54
CA THR A 368 -5.58 30.08 -3.24
C THR A 368 -4.19 29.44 -3.36
N GLU A 369 -3.19 29.94 -2.64
CA GLU A 369 -1.89 29.26 -2.52
C GLU A 369 -2.07 27.84 -1.95
N LEU A 370 -1.29 26.89 -2.47
CA LEU A 370 -1.35 25.49 -2.05
C LEU A 370 -1.13 25.32 -0.54
N GLY A 371 -0.32 26.17 0.10
CA GLY A 371 -0.13 26.17 1.55
C GLY A 371 -1.41 26.43 2.35
N PHE A 372 -2.31 27.30 1.89
CA PHE A 372 -3.61 27.48 2.54
C PHE A 372 -4.51 26.27 2.35
N TRP A 373 -4.48 25.64 1.17
CA TRP A 373 -5.21 24.38 0.96
C TRP A 373 -4.70 23.27 1.87
N HIS A 374 -3.38 23.18 2.10
CA HIS A 374 -2.79 22.26 3.06
C HIS A 374 -3.34 22.49 4.48
N VAL A 375 -3.31 23.74 4.96
CA VAL A 375 -3.82 24.12 6.28
C VAL A 375 -5.32 23.83 6.41
N SER A 376 -6.09 24.06 5.35
CA SER A 376 -7.54 23.81 5.35
C SER A 376 -7.92 22.35 5.61
N ARG A 377 -7.04 21.39 5.33
CA ARG A 377 -7.27 19.96 5.63
C ARG A 377 -7.39 19.66 7.12
N TYR A 378 -6.88 20.54 7.98
CA TYR A 378 -6.94 20.41 9.44
C TYR A 378 -8.22 20.98 10.04
N MET A 379 -9.00 21.69 9.23
CA MET A 379 -10.30 22.24 9.61
C MET A 379 -11.33 21.10 9.69
N GLY A 380 -12.18 21.14 10.72
CA GLY A 380 -13.22 20.14 10.91
C GLY A 380 -14.37 20.27 9.90
N ALA A 381 -15.20 19.23 9.80
CA ALA A 381 -16.42 19.31 9.00
C ALA A 381 -17.32 20.46 9.49
N GLY A 382 -17.81 21.29 8.55
CA GLY A 382 -18.66 22.45 8.85
C GLY A 382 -17.91 23.69 9.35
N VAL A 383 -16.58 23.66 9.41
CA VAL A 383 -15.73 24.82 9.73
C VAL A 383 -15.34 25.48 8.41
N GLU A 384 -15.60 26.78 8.28
CA GLU A 384 -15.35 27.55 7.05
C GLU A 384 -14.30 28.64 7.27
N PRO A 385 -13.44 28.92 6.27
CA PRO A 385 -12.40 29.94 6.38
C PRO A 385 -13.02 31.34 6.28
N VAL A 386 -12.59 32.25 7.15
CA VAL A 386 -13.06 33.65 7.20
C VAL A 386 -11.94 34.63 6.87
N ARG A 387 -10.73 34.40 7.39
CA ARG A 387 -9.55 35.22 7.08
C ARG A 387 -8.35 34.36 6.74
N TRP A 388 -7.52 34.86 5.85
CA TRP A 388 -6.26 34.27 5.42
C TRP A 388 -5.15 35.17 5.91
N LEU A 389 -4.22 34.60 6.65
CA LEU A 389 -3.27 35.32 7.47
C LEU A 389 -1.84 34.86 7.16
N THR A 390 -0.89 35.77 7.30
CA THR A 390 0.56 35.52 7.19
C THR A 390 1.30 36.26 8.30
N ASP A 391 2.46 35.75 8.66
CA ASP A 391 3.45 36.47 9.46
C ASP A 391 4.34 37.31 8.53
N LEU A 392 4.66 38.55 8.90
CA LEU A 392 5.55 39.40 8.11
C LEU A 392 7.03 39.02 8.31
N ASP A 393 7.36 38.46 9.47
CA ASP A 393 8.72 38.06 9.83
C ASP A 393 9.03 36.62 9.39
N ASN A 394 8.02 35.90 8.87
CA ASN A 394 8.19 34.60 8.21
C ASN A 394 7.24 34.49 6.99
N PRO A 395 7.75 34.67 5.76
CA PRO A 395 6.93 34.67 4.56
C PRO A 395 6.30 33.31 4.25
N HIS A 396 6.81 32.20 4.83
CA HIS A 396 6.28 30.85 4.67
C HIS A 396 5.26 30.49 5.77
N THR A 397 4.38 31.45 6.09
CA THR A 397 3.31 31.27 7.06
C THR A 397 1.97 31.28 6.34
N TRP A 398 1.28 30.15 6.35
CA TRP A 398 -0.12 30.04 5.92
C TRP A 398 -0.98 29.84 7.15
N ALA A 399 -1.80 30.82 7.50
CA ALA A 399 -2.75 30.71 8.59
C ALA A 399 -4.18 31.06 8.15
N ILE A 400 -5.17 30.36 8.70
CA ILE A 400 -6.58 30.55 8.41
C ILE A 400 -7.32 30.77 9.72
N GLU A 401 -7.97 31.92 9.86
CA GLU A 401 -8.97 32.13 10.90
C GLU A 401 -10.32 31.63 10.40
N ALA A 402 -10.92 30.71 11.15
CA ALA A 402 -12.20 30.10 10.81
C ALA A 402 -13.39 30.81 11.47
N ASN A 403 -14.60 30.51 11.00
CA ASN A 403 -15.86 31.05 11.52
C ASN A 403 -16.16 30.74 13.00
N ASN A 404 -15.45 29.76 13.58
CA ASN A 404 -15.52 29.44 15.01
C ASN A 404 -14.47 30.19 15.85
N GLY A 405 -13.72 31.12 15.28
CA GLY A 405 -12.66 31.89 15.95
C GLY A 405 -11.38 31.10 16.22
N THR A 406 -11.22 29.90 15.65
CA THR A 406 -9.97 29.13 15.71
C THR A 406 -9.04 29.55 14.58
N ILE A 407 -7.76 29.75 14.89
CA ILE A 407 -6.71 29.93 13.88
C ILE A 407 -6.02 28.59 13.65
N TYR A 408 -5.99 28.16 12.39
CA TYR A 408 -5.21 27.03 11.91
C TYR A 408 -3.96 27.58 11.24
N ALA A 409 -2.77 27.20 11.69
CA ALA A 409 -1.53 27.78 11.17
C ALA A 409 -0.53 26.69 10.79
N GLY A 410 0.01 26.78 9.57
CA GLY A 410 1.06 25.90 9.09
C GLY A 410 2.36 26.07 9.87
N VAL A 411 3.04 24.96 10.16
CA VAL A 411 4.39 24.93 10.72
C VAL A 411 5.26 23.97 9.90
N GLY A 412 6.53 24.34 9.74
CA GLY A 412 7.56 23.49 9.16
C GLY A 412 8.42 22.83 10.24
N THR A 413 9.57 22.30 9.84
CA THR A 413 10.56 21.70 10.75
C THR A 413 11.60 22.69 11.26
N SER A 414 11.51 23.95 10.86
CA SER A 414 12.34 25.04 11.37
C SER A 414 11.54 26.34 11.44
N THR A 415 12.07 27.32 12.16
CA THR A 415 11.51 28.67 12.25
C THR A 415 12.55 29.68 11.74
N PRO A 416 12.60 29.95 10.42
CA PRO A 416 13.69 30.75 9.83
C PRO A 416 13.78 32.19 10.34
N GLY A 417 12.68 32.77 10.82
CA GLY A 417 12.62 34.14 11.36
C GLY A 417 13.09 34.28 12.81
N ALA A 418 13.25 33.18 13.56
CA ALA A 418 13.65 33.24 14.97
C ALA A 418 15.11 33.66 15.15
N LEU A 419 15.45 34.27 16.28
CA LEU A 419 16.81 34.78 16.53
C LEU A 419 17.41 34.25 17.84
N GLY A 420 18.65 33.76 17.74
CA GLY A 420 19.44 33.29 18.87
C GLY A 420 18.88 32.00 19.47
N GLN A 421 18.40 32.02 20.71
CA GLN A 421 18.05 30.82 21.47
C GLN A 421 16.63 30.86 22.02
N LEU A 422 16.03 29.69 22.23
CA LEU A 422 14.80 29.56 23.00
C LEU A 422 15.06 29.91 24.48
N THR A 423 14.24 30.81 25.03
CA THR A 423 14.32 31.28 26.41
C THR A 423 13.15 30.78 27.28
N GLU A 424 11.99 30.56 26.68
CA GLU A 424 10.79 30.07 27.35
C GLU A 424 9.89 29.38 26.32
N ALA A 425 9.09 28.39 26.74
CA ALA A 425 8.07 27.77 25.89
C ALA A 425 6.73 27.58 26.63
N GLU A 426 5.64 27.75 25.89
CA GLU A 426 4.28 27.42 26.31
C GLU A 426 3.73 26.28 25.44
N ILE A 427 3.30 25.20 26.07
CA ILE A 427 2.81 23.99 25.41
C ILE A 427 1.32 23.84 25.73
N ASP A 428 0.50 23.83 24.68
CA ASP A 428 -0.92 23.50 24.73
C ASP A 428 -1.21 22.23 23.90
N HIS A 429 -2.39 21.65 24.05
CA HIS A 429 -2.76 20.36 23.45
C HIS A 429 -2.66 20.35 21.92
N GLN A 430 -2.88 21.49 21.26
CA GLN A 430 -2.91 21.58 19.78
C GLN A 430 -1.97 22.63 19.18
N ALA A 431 -1.20 23.31 20.03
CA ALA A 431 -0.24 24.33 19.61
C ALA A 431 0.82 24.51 20.70
N ALA A 432 2.06 24.68 20.30
CA ALA A 432 3.14 25.05 21.20
C ALA A 432 3.86 26.28 20.66
N PHE A 433 4.32 27.15 21.55
CA PHE A 433 5.01 28.38 21.22
C PHE A 433 6.28 28.52 22.05
N PHE A 434 7.24 29.25 21.54
CA PHE A 434 8.45 29.59 22.25
C PHE A 434 8.84 31.05 22.05
N ARG A 435 9.55 31.60 23.02
CA ARG A 435 10.14 32.94 22.97
C ARG A 435 11.62 32.82 22.70
N ASP A 436 12.09 33.54 21.67
CA ASP A 436 13.50 33.62 21.35
C ASP A 436 14.23 34.68 22.19
N THR A 437 15.56 34.77 22.06
CA THR A 437 16.38 35.75 22.80
C THR A 437 16.12 37.21 22.41
N ALA A 438 15.51 37.47 21.25
CA ALA A 438 15.06 38.80 20.86
C ALA A 438 13.69 39.16 21.48
N GLY A 439 13.11 38.25 22.26
CA GLY A 439 11.80 38.40 22.90
C GLY A 439 10.63 38.10 21.97
N GLN A 440 10.90 37.66 20.74
CA GLN A 440 9.88 37.36 19.75
C GLN A 440 9.31 35.96 19.97
N VAL A 441 7.99 35.83 19.81
CA VAL A 441 7.29 34.57 19.97
C VAL A 441 7.09 33.90 18.62
N TRP A 442 7.29 32.59 18.59
CA TRP A 442 7.17 31.74 17.42
C TRP A 442 6.45 30.43 17.75
N PRO A 443 5.71 29.84 16.79
CA PRO A 443 5.24 28.48 16.95
C PRO A 443 6.43 27.52 17.03
N VAL A 444 6.33 26.49 17.86
CA VAL A 444 7.31 25.40 17.92
C VAL A 444 7.20 24.59 16.62
N PRO A 445 8.30 24.43 15.86
CA PRO A 445 8.31 23.65 14.62
C PRO A 445 7.97 22.19 14.89
N ASP A 446 7.45 21.50 13.89
CA ASP A 446 7.09 20.09 13.95
C ASP A 446 8.25 19.19 13.47
N THR A 447 8.32 17.95 13.97
CA THR A 447 9.36 16.99 13.56
C THR A 447 9.03 16.26 12.25
N GLY A 448 7.91 16.57 11.60
CA GLY A 448 7.39 15.86 10.43
C GLY A 448 6.52 14.64 10.77
N PHE A 449 6.07 14.50 12.02
CA PHE A 449 5.28 13.36 12.48
C PHE A 449 3.94 13.86 13.07
N ASP A 450 3.40 13.16 14.05
CA ASP A 450 2.30 13.69 14.85
C ASP A 450 2.79 14.85 15.73
N TYR A 451 2.00 15.91 15.80
CA TYR A 451 2.33 17.07 16.63
C TYR A 451 2.38 16.71 18.12
N TYR A 452 3.13 17.50 18.88
CA TYR A 452 3.51 17.18 20.25
C TYR A 452 2.33 16.92 21.19
N ARG A 453 2.51 15.96 22.10
CA ARG A 453 1.63 15.66 23.23
C ARG A 453 2.47 15.50 24.49
N THR A 454 1.88 15.74 25.66
CA THR A 454 2.53 15.65 26.98
C THR A 454 1.76 14.72 27.91
N GLY A 455 2.26 14.45 29.11
CA GLY A 455 1.52 13.73 30.17
C GLY A 455 1.58 12.21 30.12
N TYR A 456 2.43 11.62 29.28
CA TYR A 456 2.67 10.18 29.23
C TYR A 456 4.13 9.86 28.88
N ASN A 457 4.52 8.59 28.96
CA ASN A 457 5.80 8.14 28.42
C ASN A 457 5.62 7.69 26.98
N GLY A 458 6.33 8.30 26.03
CA GLY A 458 6.28 7.89 24.62
C GLY A 458 6.87 8.90 23.63
N ALA A 459 6.63 8.64 22.35
CA ALA A 459 7.28 9.36 21.26
C ALA A 459 6.95 10.87 21.22
N GLY A 460 5.71 11.28 21.54
CA GLY A 460 5.32 12.70 21.54
C GLY A 460 6.13 13.53 22.56
N PRO A 461 6.10 13.16 23.86
CA PRO A 461 6.91 13.77 24.91
C PRO A 461 8.42 13.77 24.62
N GLN A 462 8.94 12.65 24.10
CA GLN A 462 10.33 12.54 23.67
C GLN A 462 10.68 13.58 22.59
N ARG A 463 9.88 13.62 21.52
CA ARG A 463 10.11 14.53 20.38
C ARG A 463 10.01 16.00 20.79
N LEU A 464 9.11 16.33 21.71
CA LEU A 464 9.02 17.68 22.26
C LEU A 464 10.27 18.05 23.06
N ALA A 465 10.75 17.16 23.93
CA ALA A 465 11.97 17.40 24.72
C ALA A 465 13.21 17.58 23.83
N GLU A 466 13.36 16.74 22.80
CA GLU A 466 14.41 16.84 21.78
C GLU A 466 14.35 18.18 21.05
N THR A 467 13.15 18.57 20.61
CA THR A 467 12.88 19.84 19.90
C THR A 467 13.23 21.04 20.76
N LEU A 468 12.74 21.11 22.00
CA LEU A 468 13.02 22.22 22.90
C LEU A 468 14.52 22.32 23.25
N THR A 469 15.21 21.19 23.35
CA THR A 469 16.65 21.13 23.58
C THR A 469 17.44 21.69 22.38
N LEU A 470 17.00 21.35 21.16
CA LEU A 470 17.56 21.87 19.92
C LEU A 470 17.34 23.39 19.80
N LEU A 471 16.11 23.84 20.02
CA LEU A 471 15.77 25.27 19.96
C LEU A 471 16.44 26.09 21.05
N ALA A 472 16.70 25.49 22.22
CA ALA A 472 17.51 26.11 23.26
C ALA A 472 18.93 26.39 22.72
N ALA A 473 19.53 25.47 21.97
CA ALA A 473 20.83 25.67 21.32
C ALA A 473 20.81 26.72 20.20
N ASP A 474 19.83 26.62 19.29
CA ASP A 474 19.60 27.53 18.18
C ASP A 474 18.12 27.53 17.80
N ALA A 475 17.46 28.69 17.95
CA ALA A 475 16.04 28.88 17.71
C ALA A 475 15.61 28.64 16.24
N ARG A 476 16.56 28.63 15.29
CA ARG A 476 16.28 28.43 13.86
C ARG A 476 16.52 27.00 13.38
N THR A 477 17.04 26.14 14.24
CA THR A 477 17.53 24.82 13.82
C THR A 477 16.41 23.95 13.25
N ASP A 478 16.75 23.07 12.31
CA ASP A 478 15.83 22.06 11.79
C ASP A 478 15.67 20.93 12.81
N VAL A 479 14.45 20.70 13.27
CA VAL A 479 14.12 19.75 14.33
C VAL A 479 13.71 18.37 13.80
N HIS A 480 13.69 18.15 12.49
CA HIS A 480 13.26 16.87 11.90
C HIS A 480 14.13 15.67 12.34
N LYS A 481 15.45 15.86 12.40
CA LYS A 481 16.42 14.81 12.76
C LYS A 481 17.12 15.17 14.06
N PRO A 482 16.44 15.04 15.21
CA PRO A 482 17.07 15.39 16.47
C PRO A 482 18.24 14.44 16.78
N PRO A 483 19.28 14.94 17.47
CA PRO A 483 20.39 14.14 17.95
C PRO A 483 19.94 13.09 18.99
N HIS A 484 20.87 12.27 19.49
CA HIS A 484 20.60 11.23 20.49
C HIS A 484 19.74 11.74 21.67
N PHE A 485 18.69 10.98 21.97
CA PHE A 485 17.74 11.22 23.05
C PHE A 485 18.29 10.77 24.40
N ASP A 486 18.12 11.62 25.41
CA ASP A 486 18.42 11.28 26.81
C ASP A 486 17.12 11.29 27.64
N PRO A 487 16.62 10.11 28.06
CA PRO A 487 15.40 9.99 28.86
C PRO A 487 15.58 10.44 30.32
N ASP A 488 16.81 10.65 30.80
CA ASP A 488 17.05 10.99 32.21
C ASP A 488 17.00 12.50 32.48
N THR A 489 16.75 13.31 31.43
CA THR A 489 16.64 14.76 31.55
C THR A 489 15.40 15.19 32.35
N ASP A 490 15.57 16.21 33.21
CA ASP A 490 14.45 16.80 33.96
C ASP A 490 13.38 17.39 33.03
N LEU A 491 13.78 17.88 31.86
CA LEU A 491 12.88 18.37 30.81
C LEU A 491 11.97 17.24 30.29
N TYR A 492 12.52 16.09 29.93
CA TYR A 492 11.71 14.96 29.49
C TYR A 492 10.79 14.45 30.61
N ARG A 493 11.29 14.39 31.84
CA ARG A 493 10.48 13.99 33.00
C ARG A 493 9.30 14.93 33.21
N LEU A 494 9.51 16.25 33.12
CA LEU A 494 8.45 17.24 33.23
C LEU A 494 7.38 17.03 32.15
N ILE A 495 7.80 16.98 30.88
CA ILE A 495 6.90 16.81 29.73
C ILE A 495 6.13 15.49 29.79
N SER A 496 6.75 14.42 30.28
CA SER A 496 6.14 13.09 30.34
C SER A 496 5.18 12.89 31.51
N THR A 497 5.24 13.76 32.53
CA THR A 497 4.43 13.61 33.76
C THR A 497 3.32 14.64 33.91
N HIS A 498 3.33 15.71 33.10
CA HIS A 498 2.36 16.80 33.17
C HIS A 498 1.56 16.92 31.87
N ASP A 499 0.23 16.93 32.00
CA ASP A 499 -0.67 17.27 30.91
C ASP A 499 -0.60 18.78 30.59
N THR A 500 -1.00 19.15 29.37
CA THR A 500 -1.14 20.55 28.94
C THR A 500 -2.28 21.26 29.69
N PRO A 501 -2.19 22.59 29.93
CA PRO A 501 -1.13 23.49 29.50
C PRO A 501 0.14 23.41 30.38
N LEU A 502 1.31 23.52 29.75
CA LEU A 502 2.62 23.45 30.41
C LEU A 502 3.50 24.64 30.01
N THR A 503 4.19 25.26 30.97
CA THR A 503 5.21 26.29 30.71
C THR A 503 6.59 25.74 31.05
N VAL A 504 7.54 25.89 30.12
CA VAL A 504 8.94 25.50 30.28
C VAL A 504 9.80 26.76 30.39
N THR A 505 10.46 26.94 31.52
CA THR A 505 11.25 28.14 31.83
C THR A 505 12.70 28.04 31.38
N ALA A 506 13.39 29.18 31.28
CA ALA A 506 14.82 29.26 30.96
C ALA A 506 15.69 28.40 31.89
N GLU A 507 15.33 28.30 33.17
CA GLU A 507 16.05 27.54 34.19
C GLU A 507 15.98 26.03 33.91
N LEU A 508 14.81 25.52 33.53
CA LEU A 508 14.61 24.12 33.16
C LEU A 508 15.35 23.76 31.86
N LEU A 509 15.38 24.69 30.91
CA LEU A 509 16.12 24.54 29.65
C LEU A 509 17.63 24.55 29.89
N ALA A 510 18.12 25.40 30.79
CA ALA A 510 19.53 25.46 31.16
C ALA A 510 19.98 24.17 31.89
N ALA A 511 19.16 23.63 32.79
CA ALA A 511 19.43 22.37 33.47
C ALA A 511 19.56 21.19 32.50
N ALA A 512 18.66 21.11 31.49
CA ALA A 512 18.71 20.09 30.44
C ALA A 512 19.94 20.19 29.52
N ARG A 513 20.56 21.37 29.41
CA ARG A 513 21.79 21.57 28.64
C ARG A 513 23.03 21.13 29.41
N ALA A 514 23.03 21.34 30.73
CA ALA A 514 24.14 20.99 31.61
C ALA A 514 24.35 19.48 31.78
N SER A 515 23.30 18.66 31.62
CA SER A 515 23.41 17.19 31.64
C SER A 515 24.06 16.59 30.38
N ARG A 516 24.36 17.41 29.37
CA ARG A 516 24.90 17.00 28.07
C ARG A 516 26.38 17.38 27.84
N ALA A 517 26.92 18.25 28.69
CA ALA A 517 28.34 18.64 28.71
C ALA A 517 29.11 17.73 29.67
#